data_AF-A0AAD8ENQ5-F1
#
_entry.id   AF-A0AAD8ENQ5-F1
#
_cell.length_a   1.000
_cell.length_b   1.000
_cell.length_c   1.000
_cell.angle_alpha   90.00
_cell.angle_beta   90.00
_cell.angle_gamma   90.00
#
_symmetry.space_group_name_H-M   'P 1'
#
loop_
_entity.id
_entity.type
_entity.pdbx_description
1 polymer ?
#
loop_
_entity_poly.entity_id
_entity_poly.type
_entity_poly.pdbx_seq_one_letter_code
_entity_poly.pdbx_strand_id
1 'polypeptide(L)' 'SLLTLVLAAGKECPSACTMQYDPVCAEGKDSSAKTFSNSCAMDVYNCNNPDK' A
#
# COMPACT_ATOMS: atom_id res chain seq x y z
N SER A 1 11.08 -7.41 -36.16
CA SER A 1 11.39 -6.59 -34.98
C SER A 1 10.67 -7.15 -33.78
N LEU A 2 11.40 -7.59 -32.76
CA LEU A 2 10.82 -8.15 -31.55
C LEU A 2 10.12 -7.03 -30.77
N LEU A 3 8.79 -7.03 -30.82
CA LEU A 3 7.96 -6.21 -29.95
C LEU A 3 7.99 -6.89 -28.57
N THR A 4 8.89 -6.45 -27.69
CA THR A 4 8.97 -6.88 -26.29
C THR A 4 7.69 -6.45 -25.57
N LEU A 5 6.71 -7.35 -25.50
CA LEU A 5 5.60 -7.24 -24.58
C LEU A 5 6.15 -7.55 -23.19
N VAL A 6 6.69 -6.53 -22.51
CA VAL A 6 6.96 -6.63 -21.07
C VAL A 6 5.58 -6.75 -20.43
N LEU A 7 5.21 -7.98 -20.07
CA LEU A 7 4.06 -8.25 -19.22
C LEU A 7 4.29 -7.45 -17.94
N ALA A 8 3.61 -6.33 -17.79
CA ALA A 8 3.51 -5.65 -16.51
C ALA A 8 2.77 -6.62 -15.58
N ALA A 9 3.52 -7.43 -14.84
CA ALA A 9 2.99 -8.13 -13.70
C ALA A 9 2.42 -7.04 -12.78
N GLY A 10 1.08 -6.97 -12.69
CA GLY A 10 0.43 -6.03 -11.78
C GLY A 10 0.98 -6.26 -10.38
N LYS A 11 1.35 -5.17 -9.69
CA LYS A 11 1.85 -5.26 -8.32
C LYS A 11 0.75 -5.87 -7.44
N GLU A 12 0.92 -7.11 -7.02
CA GLU A 12 0.00 -7.76 -6.09
C GLU A 12 0.23 -7.22 -4.68
N CYS A 13 -0.83 -6.67 -4.08
CA CYS A 13 -0.81 -6.19 -2.72
C CYS A 13 -1.38 -7.24 -1.76
N PRO A 14 -0.86 -7.37 -0.53
CA PRO A 14 -1.45 -8.24 0.47
C PRO A 14 -2.90 -7.85 0.75
N SER A 15 -3.76 -8.84 0.97
CA SER A 15 -5.21 -8.63 1.20
C SER A 15 -5.63 -8.85 2.66
N ALA A 16 -4.73 -9.33 3.52
CA ALA A 16 -5.04 -9.71 4.88
C ALA A 16 -3.98 -9.22 5.88
N CYS A 17 -4.46 -8.85 7.07
CA CYS A 17 -3.66 -8.48 8.23
C CYS A 17 -4.21 -9.16 9.48
N THR A 18 -3.40 -9.25 10.54
CA THR A 18 -3.90 -9.65 11.85
C THR A 18 -4.82 -8.57 12.42
N MET A 19 -5.69 -8.95 13.37
CA MET A 19 -6.58 -8.04 14.08
C MET A 19 -5.89 -7.32 15.26
N GLN A 20 -4.56 -7.30 15.30
CA GLN A 20 -3.80 -6.60 16.33
C GLN A 20 -4.10 -5.10 16.27
N TYR A 21 -4.37 -4.49 17.41
CA TYR A 21 -4.50 -3.04 17.53
C TYR A 21 -3.19 -2.46 18.09
N ASP A 22 -2.43 -1.79 17.23
CA ASP A 22 -1.18 -1.10 17.54
C ASP A 22 -1.04 0.09 16.58
N PRO A 23 -1.76 1.19 16.85
CA PRO A 23 -2.06 2.18 15.83
C PRO A 23 -0.83 2.98 15.38
N VAL A 24 -0.75 3.24 14.08
CA VAL A 24 0.31 4.04 13.45
C VAL A 24 -0.29 5.22 12.69
N CYS A 25 0.41 6.36 12.67
CA CYS A 25 0.04 7.54 11.89
C CYS A 25 1.03 7.71 10.74
N ALA A 26 0.53 7.94 9.52
CA ALA A 26 1.34 8.27 8.36
C ALA A 26 0.88 9.59 7.74
N GLU A 27 1.85 10.38 7.29
CA GLU A 27 1.62 11.59 6.49
C GLU A 27 1.74 11.23 5.00
N GLY A 28 0.74 11.62 4.22
CA GLY A 28 0.72 11.49 2.77
C GLY A 28 1.49 12.61 2.07
N LYS A 29 1.70 12.47 0.77
CA LYS A 29 2.41 13.48 -0.05
C LYS A 29 1.69 14.82 -0.14
N ASP A 30 0.38 14.81 0.11
CA ASP A 30 -0.48 16.00 0.19
C ASP A 30 -0.53 16.61 1.60
N SER A 31 0.37 16.20 2.49
CA SER A 31 0.40 16.57 3.91
C SER A 31 -0.89 16.20 4.67
N SER A 32 -1.68 15.26 4.14
CA SER A 32 -2.78 14.66 4.89
C SER A 32 -2.24 13.62 5.88
N ALA A 33 -2.79 13.57 7.08
CA ALA A 33 -2.44 12.54 8.07
C ALA A 33 -3.55 11.48 8.13
N LYS A 34 -3.15 10.21 8.24
CA LYS A 34 -4.07 9.09 8.43
C LYS A 34 -3.54 8.11 9.48
N THR A 35 -4.42 7.72 10.40
CA THR A 35 -4.15 6.66 11.38
C THR A 35 -4.65 5.31 10.88
N PHE A 36 -3.85 4.28 11.07
CA PHE A 36 -4.14 2.89 10.74
C PHE A 36 -4.20 2.04 12.01
N SER A 37 -4.95 0.95 11.99
CA SER A 37 -5.11 0.05 13.14
C SER A 37 -3.82 -0.66 13.55
N ASN A 38 -2.94 -0.92 12.58
CA ASN A 38 -1.61 -1.48 12.75
C ASN A 38 -0.74 -1.20 11.51
N SER A 39 0.55 -1.53 11.59
CA SER A 39 1.52 -1.36 10.50
C SER A 39 1.13 -2.13 9.23
N CYS A 40 0.64 -3.36 9.35
CA CYS A 40 0.21 -4.14 8.18
C CYS A 40 -0.92 -3.44 7.40
N ALA A 41 -1.92 -2.90 8.10
CA ALA A 41 -3.02 -2.18 7.45
C ALA A 41 -2.54 -0.91 6.73
N MET A 42 -1.53 -0.23 7.27
CA MET A 42 -0.86 0.89 6.61
C MET A 42 -0.12 0.44 5.34
N ASP A 43 0.65 -0.65 5.41
CA ASP A 43 1.43 -1.16 4.27
C ASP A 43 0.52 -1.63 3.12
N VAL A 44 -0.59 -2.30 3.44
CA VAL A 44 -1.63 -2.66 2.45
C VAL A 44 -2.22 -1.41 1.80
N TYR A 45 -2.53 -0.37 2.59
CA TYR A 45 -3.03 0.88 2.05
C TYR A 45 -2.01 1.53 1.11
N ASN A 46 -0.74 1.65 1.52
CA ASN A 46 0.32 2.26 0.71
C ASN A 46 0.59 1.46 -0.57
N CYS A 47 0.55 0.13 -0.50
CA CYS A 47 0.69 -0.72 -1.68
C CYS A 47 -0.41 -0.45 -2.72
N ASN A 48 -1.66 -0.33 -2.25
CA ASN A 48 -2.83 -0.08 -3.09
C ASN A 48 -2.97 1.40 -3.53
N ASN A 49 -2.23 2.33 -2.90
CA ASN A 49 -2.31 3.77 -3.14
C ASN A 49 -0.89 4.37 -3.32
N PRO A 50 -0.10 3.95 -4.32
CA PRO A 50 1.30 4.36 -4.45
C PRO A 50 1.49 5.87 -4.70
N ASP A 51 0.46 6.56 -5.16
CA ASP A 51 0.49 7.98 -5.48
C ASP A 51 0.11 8.88 -4.30
N LYS A 52 -0.40 8.31 -3.20
CA LYS A 52 -0.68 9.06 -1.97
C LYS A 52 0.55 9.31 -1.12
#